data_AF-A0A9P7JB48-F1
#
_entry.id   AF-A0A9P7JB48-F1
#
_cell.length_a   1.000
_cell.length_b   1.000
_cell.length_c   1.000
_cell.angle_alpha   90.00
_cell.angle_beta   90.00
_cell.angle_gamma   90.00
#
_symmetry.space_group_name_H-M   'P 1'
#
loop_
_entity.id
_entity.type
_entity.pdbx_description
1 polymer ?
#
loop_
_entity_poly.entity_id
_entity_poly.type
_entity_poly.pdbx_seq_one_letter_code
_entity_poly.pdbx_strand_id
1 'polypeptide(L)'
;MFPVLPVFTLMSYEYLLLLDKEVKYVWERPWSIMSLLYLVVRYFGLFLALLCGSWGGLLYMPESVSYGLLVLIEWGFSVYFCFAEAILIWRLYALCNQSKLLLYVLVGLFLPIVALSIGTDIYLYSRSNVFSVKEIITPHAKYCTLSYNIGPMPAIYTSIPIVCYDVLLVILAVAILVKHLKERRDFRMRANTYMVMIVRYHIMYFALNLTNQILLVILWAHIPTSAMSLSELFNDTAPFILAPRLIISIWDTHAQDDCVEVSKLFEDCTCWTSPSRSERHEMDSVVV
;
A
#
# COMPACT_ATOMS: atom_id res chain seq x y z
N MET A 1 -0.53 26.92 8.95
CA MET A 1 -1.81 26.69 8.24
C MET A 1 -1.56 25.57 7.27
N PHE A 2 -1.74 24.35 7.75
CA PHE A 2 -1.22 23.11 7.16
C PHE A 2 -1.98 22.72 5.88
N PRO A 3 -1.37 21.92 4.97
CA PRO A 3 -1.97 21.41 3.73
C PRO A 3 -3.12 20.39 3.93
N VAL A 4 -3.77 20.38 5.10
CA VAL A 4 -4.80 19.43 5.50
C VAL A 4 -6.05 19.51 4.61
N LEU A 5 -6.49 20.73 4.27
CA LEU A 5 -7.63 20.96 3.37
C LEU A 5 -7.36 20.37 1.97
N PRO A 6 -6.24 20.70 1.29
CA PRO A 6 -5.85 20.04 0.04
C PRO A 6 -5.85 18.51 0.12
N VAL A 7 -5.28 17.94 1.18
CA VAL A 7 -5.24 16.47 1.37
C VAL A 7 -6.63 15.89 1.50
N PHE A 8 -7.51 16.49 2.31
CA PHE A 8 -8.89 16.04 2.43
C PHE A 8 -9.65 16.15 1.12
N THR A 9 -9.47 17.23 0.37
CA THR A 9 -10.13 17.39 -0.94
C THR A 9 -9.64 16.35 -1.93
N LEU A 10 -8.32 16.08 -1.98
CA LEU A 10 -7.73 15.07 -2.83
C LEU A 10 -8.24 13.68 -2.45
N MET A 11 -8.18 13.30 -1.17
CA MET A 11 -8.70 12.04 -0.66
C MET A 11 -10.19 11.88 -0.98
N SER A 12 -11.02 12.88 -0.69
CA SER A 12 -12.46 12.79 -0.97
C SER A 12 -12.73 12.62 -2.45
N TYR A 13 -12.05 13.38 -3.31
CA TYR A 13 -12.16 13.26 -4.76
C TYR A 13 -11.77 11.87 -5.26
N GLU A 14 -10.66 11.33 -4.75
CA GLU A 14 -10.17 10.01 -5.06
C GLU A 14 -11.15 8.90 -4.67
N TYR A 15 -11.77 9.03 -3.49
CA TYR A 15 -12.74 8.05 -3.01
C TYR A 15 -13.99 8.03 -3.89
N LEU A 16 -14.51 9.21 -4.25
CA LEU A 16 -15.66 9.34 -5.13
C LEU A 16 -15.39 8.74 -6.51
N LEU A 17 -14.20 9.00 -7.08
CA LEU A 17 -13.84 8.51 -8.42
C LEU A 17 -13.72 6.98 -8.49
N LEU A 18 -13.33 6.33 -7.40
CA LEU A 18 -13.20 4.88 -7.32
C LEU A 18 -14.49 4.18 -6.87
N LEU A 19 -15.47 4.91 -6.34
CA LEU A 19 -16.66 4.33 -5.71
C LEU A 19 -17.51 3.53 -6.71
N ASP A 20 -17.74 4.06 -7.91
CA ASP A 20 -18.51 3.36 -8.95
C ASP A 20 -17.89 2.00 -9.31
N LYS A 21 -16.56 1.98 -9.46
CA LYS A 21 -15.81 0.76 -9.76
C LYS A 21 -15.75 -0.19 -8.56
N GLU A 22 -15.68 0.35 -7.34
CA GLU A 22 -15.69 -0.44 -6.11
C GLU A 22 -17.03 -1.16 -5.94
N VAL A 23 -18.15 -0.47 -6.14
CA VAL A 23 -19.49 -1.08 -6.08
C VAL A 23 -19.56 -2.27 -7.04
N LYS A 24 -19.14 -2.05 -8.30
CA LYS A 24 -19.14 -3.09 -9.34
C LYS A 24 -18.22 -4.28 -9.05
N TYR A 25 -17.00 -4.03 -8.57
CA TYR A 25 -15.97 -5.09 -8.45
C TYR A 25 -15.88 -5.74 -7.08
N VAL A 26 -16.29 -5.04 -6.02
CA VAL A 26 -16.19 -5.50 -4.63
C VAL A 26 -17.55 -5.84 -4.05
N TRP A 27 -18.53 -4.96 -4.21
CA TRP A 27 -19.82 -5.09 -3.51
C TRP A 27 -20.80 -6.01 -4.25
N GLU A 28 -20.83 -5.97 -5.58
CA GLU A 28 -21.70 -6.83 -6.40
C GLU A 28 -21.16 -8.27 -6.55
N ARG A 29 -19.91 -8.53 -6.15
CA ARG A 29 -19.23 -9.82 -6.31
C ARG A 29 -19.12 -10.58 -4.97
N PRO A 30 -18.99 -11.92 -5.00
CA PRO A 30 -18.74 -12.69 -3.78
C PRO A 30 -17.40 -12.28 -3.16
N TRP A 31 -17.41 -12.07 -1.83
CA TRP A 31 -16.25 -11.54 -1.12
C TRP A 31 -15.09 -12.53 -1.14
N SER A 32 -13.94 -12.08 -1.65
CA SER A 32 -12.67 -12.81 -1.58
C SER A 32 -11.77 -12.24 -0.48
N ILE A 33 -10.76 -13.00 -0.05
CA ILE A 33 -9.76 -12.54 0.93
C ILE A 33 -9.07 -11.24 0.47
N MET A 34 -8.80 -11.11 -0.84
CA MET A 34 -8.28 -9.90 -1.46
C MET A 34 -9.24 -8.72 -1.36
N SER A 35 -10.54 -8.97 -1.55
CA SER A 35 -11.58 -7.95 -1.42
C SER A 35 -11.66 -7.44 0.02
N LEU A 36 -11.57 -8.35 1.01
CA LEU A 36 -11.54 -7.98 2.42
C LEU A 36 -10.28 -7.17 2.76
N LEU A 37 -9.09 -7.62 2.36
CA LEU A 37 -7.83 -6.90 2.58
C LEU A 37 -7.84 -5.52 1.91
N TYR A 38 -8.41 -5.42 0.71
CA TYR A 38 -8.63 -4.15 0.02
C TYR A 38 -9.50 -3.19 0.85
N LEU A 39 -10.66 -3.65 1.31
CA LEU A 39 -11.58 -2.84 2.10
C LEU A 39 -10.91 -2.39 3.41
N VAL A 40 -10.21 -3.29 4.11
CA VAL A 40 -9.48 -2.96 5.34
C VAL A 40 -8.47 -1.85 5.07
N VAL A 41 -7.56 -2.03 4.11
CA VAL A 41 -6.53 -1.02 3.79
C VAL A 41 -7.16 0.30 3.36
N ARG A 42 -8.25 0.27 2.58
CA ARG A 42 -8.91 1.47 2.11
C ARG A 42 -9.64 2.25 3.21
N TYR A 43 -10.52 1.61 3.96
CA TYR A 43 -11.32 2.32 4.98
C TYR A 43 -10.50 2.62 6.23
N PHE A 44 -9.57 1.74 6.59
CA PHE A 44 -8.65 2.00 7.70
C PHE A 44 -7.65 3.11 7.36
N GLY A 45 -7.15 3.15 6.12
CA GLY A 45 -6.32 4.26 5.64
C GLY A 45 -7.06 5.59 5.67
N LEU A 46 -8.33 5.62 5.25
CA LEU A 46 -9.17 6.83 5.35
C LEU A 46 -9.32 7.30 6.79
N PHE A 47 -9.60 6.35 7.68
CA PHE A 47 -9.76 6.62 9.11
C PHE A 47 -8.48 7.23 9.70
N LEU A 48 -7.31 6.66 9.38
CA LEU A 48 -6.02 7.21 9.82
C LEU A 48 -5.74 8.59 9.23
N ALA A 49 -6.01 8.81 7.95
CA ALA A 49 -5.85 10.11 7.31
C ALA A 49 -6.77 11.18 7.95
N LEU A 50 -8.00 10.81 8.32
CA LEU A 50 -8.92 11.68 9.05
C LEU A 50 -8.39 12.05 10.44
N LEU A 51 -7.88 11.05 11.18
CA LEU A 51 -7.28 11.28 12.48
C LEU A 51 -6.04 12.18 12.38
N CYS A 52 -5.13 11.90 11.46
CA CYS A 52 -3.94 12.71 11.21
C CYS A 52 -4.32 14.16 10.83
N GLY A 53 -5.28 14.35 9.93
CA GLY A 53 -5.75 15.70 9.58
C GLY A 53 -6.44 16.44 10.73
N SER A 54 -7.08 15.72 11.66
CA SER A 54 -7.64 16.32 12.87
C SER A 54 -6.56 16.73 13.89
N TRP A 55 -5.45 15.98 13.90
CA TRP A 55 -4.29 16.18 14.76
C TRP A 55 -3.35 17.24 14.16
N GLY A 56 -3.50 18.51 14.55
CA GLY A 56 -2.61 19.58 14.07
C GLY A 56 -3.28 20.88 13.61
N GLY A 57 -4.58 21.06 13.88
CA GLY A 57 -5.18 22.40 13.84
C GLY A 57 -6.60 22.49 13.30
N LEU A 58 -7.25 21.39 12.90
CA LEU A 58 -8.66 21.44 12.50
C LEU A 58 -9.58 21.62 13.71
N LEU A 59 -9.23 21.00 14.83
CA LEU A 59 -9.98 21.05 16.08
C LEU A 59 -9.02 21.40 17.22
N TYR A 60 -9.48 22.25 18.13
CA TYR A 60 -8.81 22.46 19.41
C TYR A 60 -8.95 21.18 20.24
N MET A 61 -7.83 20.61 20.68
CA MET A 61 -7.81 19.43 21.54
C MET A 61 -6.96 19.68 22.79
N PRO A 62 -7.42 19.25 23.99
CA PRO A 62 -6.60 19.31 25.19
C PRO A 62 -5.43 18.32 25.10
N GLU A 63 -4.34 18.61 25.82
CA GLU A 63 -3.06 17.87 25.77
C GLU A 63 -3.23 16.36 25.97
N SER A 64 -4.08 15.94 26.91
CA SER A 64 -4.34 14.53 27.20
C SER A 64 -5.03 13.79 26.04
N VAL A 65 -5.97 14.46 25.36
CA VAL A 65 -6.67 13.90 24.18
C VAL A 65 -5.72 13.88 22.99
N SER A 66 -4.90 14.91 22.81
CA SER A 66 -3.87 14.95 21.76
C SER A 66 -2.85 13.82 21.90
N TYR A 67 -2.43 13.51 23.14
CA TYR A 67 -1.53 12.39 23.41
C TYR A 67 -2.18 11.04 23.03
N GLY A 68 -3.40 10.78 23.51
CA GLY A 68 -4.11 9.54 23.19
C GLY A 68 -4.38 9.37 21.70
N LEU A 69 -4.72 10.46 21.00
CA LEU A 69 -4.95 10.47 19.57
C LEU A 69 -3.67 10.20 18.78
N LEU A 70 -2.53 10.78 19.18
CA LEU A 70 -1.24 10.51 18.56
C LEU A 70 -0.85 9.04 18.71
N VAL A 71 -0.96 8.48 19.92
CA VAL A 71 -0.68 7.06 20.14
C VAL A 71 -1.58 6.19 19.26
N LEU A 72 -2.86 6.53 19.14
CA LEU A 72 -3.79 5.81 18.26
C LEU A 72 -3.38 5.88 16.78
N ILE A 73 -2.93 7.05 16.32
CA ILE A 73 -2.46 7.27 14.94
C ILE A 73 -1.23 6.40 14.65
N GLU A 74 -0.22 6.45 15.52
CA GLU A 74 1.02 5.70 15.38
C GLU A 74 0.78 4.18 15.36
N TRP A 75 0.00 3.66 16.32
CA TRP A 75 -0.39 2.25 16.34
C TRP A 75 -1.19 1.88 15.09
N GLY A 76 -2.04 2.79 14.63
CA GLY A 76 -2.79 2.60 13.41
C GLY A 76 -1.87 2.50 12.18
N PHE A 77 -0.83 3.31 12.07
CA PHE A 77 0.15 3.20 11.00
C PHE A 77 0.91 1.87 11.04
N SER A 78 1.31 1.38 12.22
CA SER A 78 1.94 0.06 12.36
C SER A 78 1.03 -1.08 11.89
N VAL A 79 -0.26 -1.03 12.25
CA VAL A 79 -1.27 -2.00 11.79
C VAL A 79 -1.49 -1.89 10.28
N TYR A 80 -1.59 -0.68 9.76
CA TYR A 80 -1.76 -0.43 8.32
C TYR A 80 -0.57 -0.98 7.53
N PHE A 81 0.65 -0.73 7.99
CA PHE A 81 1.87 -1.27 7.40
C PHE A 81 1.82 -2.79 7.33
N CYS A 82 1.38 -3.46 8.40
CA CYS A 82 1.22 -4.92 8.39
C CYS A 82 0.26 -5.42 7.30
N PHE A 83 -0.86 -4.74 7.10
CA PHE A 83 -1.82 -5.08 6.04
C PHE A 83 -1.28 -4.78 4.64
N ALA A 84 -0.60 -3.65 4.46
CA ALA A 84 0.01 -3.27 3.19
C ALA A 84 1.06 -4.31 2.77
N GLU A 85 1.95 -4.71 3.69
CA GLU A 85 2.94 -5.76 3.45
C GLU A 85 2.31 -7.11 3.16
N ALA A 86 1.26 -7.50 3.89
CA ALA A 86 0.53 -8.73 3.61
C ALA A 86 -0.04 -8.75 2.18
N ILE A 87 -0.56 -7.62 1.68
CA ILE A 87 -1.02 -7.50 0.29
C ILE A 87 0.15 -7.66 -0.69
N LEU A 88 1.32 -7.07 -0.40
CA LEU A 88 2.50 -7.18 -1.25
C LEU A 88 3.03 -8.61 -1.33
N ILE A 89 3.15 -9.29 -0.18
CA ILE A 89 3.54 -10.70 -0.10
C ILE A 89 2.54 -11.57 -0.87
N TRP A 90 1.23 -11.35 -0.69
CA TRP A 90 0.21 -12.10 -1.40
C TRP A 90 0.29 -11.91 -2.92
N ARG A 91 0.49 -10.68 -3.37
CA ARG A 91 0.67 -10.40 -4.81
C ARG A 91 1.91 -11.11 -5.35
N LEU A 92 3.04 -11.02 -4.64
CA LEU A 92 4.27 -11.70 -5.04
C LEU A 92 4.07 -13.22 -5.11
N TYR A 93 3.34 -13.78 -4.15
CA TYR A 93 2.93 -15.18 -4.13
C TYR A 93 2.10 -15.57 -5.35
N ALA A 94 1.11 -14.74 -5.73
CA ALA A 94 0.30 -14.95 -6.92
C ALA A 94 1.15 -14.90 -8.21
N LEU A 95 2.10 -13.96 -8.32
CA LEU A 95 3.02 -13.88 -9.46
C LEU A 95 3.99 -15.07 -9.56
N CYS A 96 4.32 -15.70 -8.43
CA CYS A 96 5.25 -16.82 -8.32
C CYS A 96 4.60 -18.20 -8.47
N ASN A 97 3.50 -18.28 -9.23
CA ASN A 97 2.76 -19.52 -9.46
C ASN A 97 2.46 -20.27 -8.14
N GLN A 98 2.20 -19.51 -7.07
CA GLN A 98 1.78 -20.03 -5.77
C GLN A 98 2.77 -20.98 -5.07
N SER A 99 4.08 -20.79 -5.30
CA SER A 99 5.10 -21.54 -4.58
C SER A 99 5.01 -21.33 -3.06
N LYS A 100 4.57 -22.36 -2.33
CA LYS A 100 4.43 -22.34 -0.86
C LYS A 100 5.77 -22.08 -0.16
N LEU A 101 6.87 -22.54 -0.75
CA LEU A 101 8.22 -22.33 -0.22
C LEU A 101 8.55 -20.84 -0.12
N LEU A 102 8.29 -20.08 -1.19
CA LEU A 102 8.56 -18.65 -1.23
C LEU A 102 7.70 -17.92 -0.20
N LEU A 103 6.42 -18.29 -0.08
CA LEU A 103 5.52 -17.70 0.92
C LEU A 103 6.05 -17.91 2.34
N TYR A 104 6.46 -19.14 2.69
CA TYR A 104 7.01 -19.42 4.02
C TYR A 104 8.30 -18.63 4.29
N VAL A 105 9.16 -18.47 3.30
CA VAL A 105 10.38 -17.65 3.43
C VAL A 105 10.04 -16.18 3.65
N LEU A 106 9.12 -15.62 2.85
CA LEU A 106 8.72 -14.21 2.95
C LEU A 106 8.03 -13.90 4.27
N VAL A 107 7.08 -14.74 4.69
CA VAL A 107 6.37 -14.59 5.97
C VAL A 107 7.32 -14.83 7.15
N GLY A 108 8.20 -15.83 7.04
CA GLY A 108 9.20 -16.11 8.07
C GLY A 108 10.21 -14.97 8.28
N LEU A 109 10.55 -14.22 7.23
CA LEU A 109 11.36 -13.01 7.31
C LEU A 109 10.56 -11.81 7.85
N PHE A 110 9.27 -11.73 7.53
CA PHE A 110 8.41 -10.62 7.93
C PHE A 110 8.03 -10.66 9.42
N LEU A 111 7.75 -11.84 9.97
CA LEU A 111 7.29 -11.99 11.36
C LEU A 111 8.27 -11.42 12.41
N PRO A 112 9.59 -11.66 12.34
CA PRO A 112 10.56 -11.03 13.24
C PRO A 112 10.60 -9.50 13.12
N ILE A 113 10.43 -8.96 11.91
CA ILE A 113 10.42 -7.52 11.68
C ILE A 113 9.19 -6.89 12.35
N VAL A 114 8.02 -7.51 12.17
CA VAL A 114 6.79 -7.09 12.84
C VAL A 114 6.94 -7.15 14.36
N ALA A 115 7.47 -8.26 14.89
CA ALA A 115 7.69 -8.41 16.32
C ALA A 115 8.65 -7.34 16.88
N LEU A 116 9.71 -7.00 16.14
CA LEU A 116 10.63 -5.93 16.51
C LEU A 116 9.93 -4.57 16.51
N SER A 117 9.16 -4.25 15.45
CA SER A 117 8.44 -2.97 15.33
C SER A 117 7.41 -2.79 16.45
N ILE A 118 6.57 -3.79 16.72
CA ILE A 118 5.57 -3.74 17.79
C ILE A 118 6.25 -3.66 19.15
N GLY A 119 7.35 -4.40 19.36
CA GLY A 119 8.12 -4.35 20.59
C GLY A 119 8.68 -2.95 20.88
N THR A 120 9.18 -2.27 19.85
CA THR A 120 9.67 -0.90 19.97
C THR A 120 8.54 0.12 20.15
N ASP A 121 7.41 -0.06 19.48
CA ASP A 121 6.23 0.79 19.67
C ASP A 121 5.71 0.68 21.10
N ILE A 122 5.56 -0.53 21.64
CA ILE A 122 5.18 -0.75 23.05
C ILE A 122 6.19 -0.08 23.98
N TYR A 123 7.50 -0.24 23.72
CA TYR A 123 8.54 0.36 24.56
C TYR A 123 8.51 1.89 24.54
N LEU A 124 8.33 2.49 23.37
CA LEU A 124 8.29 3.95 23.18
C LEU A 124 7.00 4.54 23.76
N TYR A 125 5.85 3.95 23.45
CA TYR A 125 4.53 4.49 23.82
C TYR A 125 4.12 4.20 25.27
N SER A 126 4.63 3.13 25.89
CA SER A 126 4.34 2.80 27.31
C SER A 126 4.96 3.81 28.29
N ARG A 127 5.96 4.58 27.85
CA ARG A 127 6.74 5.46 28.73
C ARG A 127 6.45 6.93 28.41
N SER A 128 5.61 7.54 29.25
CA SER A 128 5.16 8.94 29.13
C SER A 128 6.30 9.99 29.09
N ASN A 129 7.52 9.63 29.50
CA ASN A 129 8.67 10.54 29.50
C ASN A 129 9.41 10.61 28.15
N VAL A 130 9.12 9.69 27.21
CA VAL A 130 9.86 9.56 25.92
C VAL A 130 9.47 10.66 24.93
N PHE A 131 8.21 11.08 24.95
CA PHE A 131 7.65 12.11 24.06
C PHE A 131 6.74 13.03 24.86
N SER A 132 6.80 14.32 24.54
CA SER A 132 5.97 15.36 25.16
C SER A 132 5.24 16.11 24.06
N VAL A 133 3.93 16.30 24.27
CA VAL A 133 3.11 17.14 23.41
C VAL A 133 3.23 18.56 23.93
N LYS A 134 3.77 19.47 23.13
CA LYS A 134 3.84 20.90 23.48
C LYS A 134 2.77 21.68 22.73
N GLU A 135 1.97 22.45 23.45
CA GLU A 135 1.05 23.41 22.83
C GLU A 135 1.84 24.62 22.32
N ILE A 136 1.78 24.90 21.02
CA ILE A 136 2.29 26.13 20.44
C ILE A 136 1.11 27.09 20.25
N ILE A 137 1.21 28.24 20.92
CA ILE A 137 0.25 29.33 20.81
C ILE A 137 0.82 30.36 19.83
N THR A 138 0.26 30.41 18.63
CA THR A 138 0.50 31.50 17.66
C THR A 138 -0.67 32.48 17.69
N PRO A 139 -0.49 33.75 17.29
CA PRO A 139 -1.58 34.73 17.26
C PRO A 139 -2.76 34.34 16.37
N HIS A 140 -2.59 33.37 15.47
CA HIS A 140 -3.62 32.92 14.53
C HIS A 140 -4.15 31.51 14.79
N ALA A 141 -3.45 30.68 15.59
CA ALA A 141 -3.85 29.30 15.87
C ALA A 141 -3.16 28.75 17.11
N LYS A 142 -3.86 27.87 17.82
CA LYS A 142 -3.30 26.98 18.84
C LYS A 142 -3.21 25.58 18.27
N TYR A 143 -2.02 24.99 18.27
CA TYR A 143 -1.83 23.63 17.79
C TYR A 143 -0.80 22.90 18.64
N CYS A 144 -0.92 21.58 18.69
CA CYS A 144 0.00 20.72 19.40
C CYS A 144 1.15 20.30 18.47
N THR A 145 2.38 20.37 18.96
CA THR A 145 3.54 19.77 18.31
C THR A 145 4.05 18.61 19.15
N LEU A 146 4.58 17.60 18.47
CA LEU A 146 5.32 16.53 19.11
C LEU A 146 6.76 16.96 19.39
N SER A 147 7.24 16.68 20.59
CA SER A 147 8.63 16.87 20.99
C SER A 147 9.17 15.56 21.52
N TYR A 148 10.17 15.00 20.85
CA TYR A 148 10.87 13.80 21.31
C TYR A 148 11.93 14.18 22.35
N ASN A 149 11.84 13.59 23.55
CA ASN A 149 12.85 13.79 24.60
C ASN A 149 14.01 12.79 24.49
N ILE A 150 13.79 11.70 23.77
CA ILE A 150 14.82 10.71 23.41
C ILE A 150 15.24 10.97 21.96
N GLY A 151 16.55 10.92 21.69
CA GLY A 151 17.08 11.11 20.34
C GLY A 151 16.51 10.07 19.35
N PRO A 152 16.56 10.34 18.03
CA PRO A 152 15.90 9.57 16.99
C PRO A 152 16.45 8.14 16.77
N MET A 153 17.42 7.73 17.60
CA MET A 153 18.16 6.47 17.47
C MET A 153 17.25 5.22 17.45
N PRO A 154 16.26 5.04 18.34
CA PRO A 154 15.42 3.84 18.33
C PRO A 154 14.65 3.68 17.02
N ALA A 155 14.04 4.77 16.53
CA ALA A 155 13.28 4.79 15.29
C ALA A 155 14.15 4.44 14.07
N ILE A 156 15.35 5.01 13.99
CA ILE A 156 16.29 4.73 12.89
C ILE A 156 16.69 3.24 12.87
N TYR A 157 17.05 2.66 14.02
CA TYR A 157 17.46 1.25 14.08
C TYR A 157 16.32 0.30 13.73
N THR A 158 15.08 0.64 14.08
CA THR A 158 13.90 -0.17 13.75
C THR A 158 13.50 -0.08 12.29
N SER A 159 13.77 1.04 11.62
CA SER A 159 13.43 1.22 10.20
C SER A 159 14.39 0.48 9.25
N ILE A 160 15.64 0.21 9.66
CA ILE A 160 16.64 -0.44 8.80
C ILE A 160 16.17 -1.84 8.33
N PRO A 161 15.75 -2.76 9.21
CA PRO A 161 15.25 -4.08 8.78
C PRO A 161 14.05 -3.99 7.84
N ILE A 162 13.16 -3.02 8.06
CA ILE A 162 11.98 -2.77 7.22
C ILE A 162 12.43 -2.39 5.81
N VAL A 163 13.31 -1.40 5.69
CA VAL A 163 13.84 -0.96 4.38
C VAL A 163 14.58 -2.10 3.67
N CYS A 164 15.37 -2.89 4.40
CA CYS A 164 16.04 -4.05 3.82
C CYS A 164 15.05 -5.10 3.27
N TYR A 165 13.93 -5.31 3.97
CA TYR A 165 12.88 -6.22 3.52
C TYR A 165 12.17 -5.70 2.27
N ASP A 166 11.82 -4.41 2.23
CA ASP A 166 11.22 -3.78 1.05
C ASP A 166 12.14 -3.87 -0.18
N VAL A 167 13.45 -3.66 0.01
CA VAL A 167 14.45 -3.84 -1.06
C VAL A 167 14.46 -5.28 -1.56
N LEU A 168 14.40 -6.28 -0.65
CA LEU A 168 14.31 -7.69 -1.04
C LEU A 168 13.04 -7.97 -1.84
N LEU A 169 11.89 -7.44 -1.44
CA LEU A 169 10.63 -7.58 -2.18
C LEU A 169 10.71 -6.96 -3.58
N VAL A 170 11.29 -5.76 -3.70
CA VAL A 170 11.51 -5.08 -4.99
C VAL A 170 12.40 -5.93 -5.90
N ILE A 171 13.54 -6.42 -5.38
CA ILE A 171 14.48 -7.24 -6.15
C ILE A 171 13.79 -8.53 -6.63
N LEU A 172 13.03 -9.20 -5.76
CA LEU A 172 12.27 -10.40 -6.12
C LEU A 172 11.23 -10.10 -7.20
N ALA A 173 10.44 -9.03 -7.03
CA ALA A 173 9.43 -8.63 -8.01
C ALA A 173 10.04 -8.35 -9.39
N VAL A 174 11.19 -7.65 -9.43
CA VAL A 174 11.93 -7.38 -10.68
C VAL A 174 12.50 -8.67 -11.26
N ALA A 175 13.09 -9.54 -10.45
CA ALA A 175 13.65 -10.82 -10.92
C ALA A 175 12.57 -11.73 -11.54
N ILE A 176 11.40 -11.79 -10.90
CA ILE A 176 10.23 -12.55 -11.40
C ILE A 176 9.74 -11.94 -12.72
N LEU A 177 9.65 -10.62 -12.81
CA LEU A 177 9.26 -9.95 -14.06
C LEU A 177 10.26 -10.28 -15.19
N VAL A 178 11.56 -10.13 -14.93
CA VAL A 178 12.60 -10.41 -15.94
C VAL A 178 12.56 -11.87 -16.38
N LYS A 179 12.37 -12.81 -15.44
CA LYS A 179 12.23 -14.23 -15.74
C LYS A 179 11.02 -14.49 -16.65
N HIS A 180 9.84 -13.96 -16.29
CA HIS A 180 8.61 -14.10 -17.10
C HIS A 180 8.77 -13.48 -18.49
N LEU A 181 9.41 -12.32 -18.60
CA LEU A 181 9.69 -11.68 -19.89
C LEU A 181 10.67 -12.50 -20.74
N LYS A 182 11.69 -13.10 -20.12
CA LYS A 182 12.68 -13.92 -20.83
C LYS A 182 12.08 -15.23 -21.33
N GLU A 183 11.36 -15.95 -20.47
CA GLU A 183 10.68 -17.20 -20.84
C GLU A 183 9.65 -16.96 -21.96
N ARG A 184 8.85 -15.88 -21.88
CA ARG A 184 7.89 -15.55 -22.94
C ARG A 184 8.53 -15.04 -24.22
N ARG A 185 9.69 -14.37 -24.16
CA ARG A 185 10.44 -13.96 -25.35
C ARG A 185 10.96 -15.17 -26.14
N ASP A 186 11.34 -16.22 -25.44
CA ASP A 186 11.85 -17.47 -26.05
C ASP A 186 10.73 -18.23 -26.79
N PHE A 187 9.51 -18.20 -26.26
CA PHE A 187 8.35 -18.88 -26.85
C PHE A 187 7.65 -18.15 -28.01
N ARG A 188 8.16 -17.00 -28.48
CA ARG A 188 7.54 -16.17 -29.55
C ARG A 188 6.02 -15.95 -29.37
N MET A 189 5.53 -16.04 -28.13
CA MET A 189 4.16 -15.72 -27.76
C MET A 189 4.09 -14.22 -27.50
N ARG A 190 3.12 -13.55 -28.14
CA ARG A 190 2.84 -12.13 -27.92
C ARG A 190 2.60 -11.93 -26.42
N ALA A 191 3.53 -11.26 -25.74
CA ALA A 191 3.37 -10.94 -24.33
C ALA A 191 2.04 -10.19 -24.18
N ASN A 192 1.14 -10.69 -23.34
CA ASN A 192 -0.10 -9.99 -23.06
C ASN A 192 0.28 -8.65 -22.43
N THR A 193 0.13 -7.56 -23.19
CA THR A 193 0.60 -6.21 -22.82
C THR A 193 0.05 -5.80 -21.45
N TYR A 194 -1.12 -6.31 -21.09
CA TYR A 194 -1.77 -6.12 -19.80
C TYR A 194 -0.98 -6.72 -18.62
N MET A 195 -0.50 -7.96 -18.72
CA MET A 195 0.25 -8.60 -17.64
C MET A 195 1.56 -7.84 -17.36
N VAL A 196 2.25 -7.38 -18.40
CA VAL A 196 3.46 -6.55 -18.27
C VAL A 196 3.14 -5.18 -17.66
N MET A 197 2.02 -4.57 -18.07
CA MET A 197 1.56 -3.29 -17.55
C MET A 197 1.24 -3.38 -16.05
N ILE A 198 0.52 -4.42 -15.63
CA ILE A 198 0.17 -4.69 -14.23
C ILE A 198 1.43 -4.83 -13.36
N VAL A 199 2.39 -5.66 -13.79
CA VAL A 199 3.64 -5.86 -13.03
C VAL A 199 4.46 -4.57 -12.96
N ARG A 200 4.49 -3.77 -14.02
CA ARG A 200 5.19 -2.48 -14.04
C ARG A 200 4.59 -1.49 -13.03
N TYR A 201 3.26 -1.44 -12.93
CA TYR A 201 2.61 -0.60 -11.92
C TYR A 201 2.87 -1.10 -10.49
N HIS A 202 2.93 -2.41 -10.27
CA HIS A 202 3.35 -2.95 -8.98
C HIS A 202 4.77 -2.51 -8.60
N ILE A 203 5.73 -2.60 -9.52
CA ILE A 203 7.12 -2.16 -9.28
C ILE A 203 7.18 -0.66 -8.99
N MET A 204 6.39 0.17 -9.69
CA MET A 204 6.31 1.60 -9.39
C MET A 204 5.79 1.85 -7.97
N TYR A 205 4.75 1.13 -7.54
CA TYR A 205 4.25 1.21 -6.17
C TYR A 205 5.32 0.80 -5.14
N PHE A 206 6.01 -0.33 -5.36
CA PHE A 206 7.09 -0.79 -4.50
C PHE A 206 8.23 0.23 -4.41
N ALA A 207 8.63 0.83 -5.54
CA ALA A 207 9.67 1.85 -5.59
C ALA A 207 9.25 3.14 -4.89
N LEU A 208 7.98 3.54 -5.01
CA LEU A 208 7.43 4.70 -4.30
C LEU A 208 7.40 4.46 -2.79
N ASN A 209 6.93 3.29 -2.34
CA ASN A 209 6.94 2.92 -0.91
C ASN A 209 8.36 2.93 -0.35
N LEU A 210 9.30 2.31 -1.06
CA LEU A 210 10.72 2.28 -0.68
C LEU A 210 11.31 3.70 -0.62
N THR A 211 11.02 4.55 -1.61
CA THR A 211 11.50 5.94 -1.64
C THR A 211 10.97 6.72 -0.44
N ASN A 212 9.70 6.53 -0.09
CA ASN A 212 9.10 7.17 1.08
C ASN A 212 9.75 6.74 2.38
N GLN A 213 9.99 5.44 2.57
CA GLN A 213 10.66 4.92 3.76
C GLN A 213 12.10 5.43 3.89
N ILE A 214 12.84 5.48 2.78
CA ILE A 214 14.19 6.05 2.76
C ILE A 214 14.16 7.54 3.11
N LEU A 215 13.24 8.32 2.53
CA LEU A 215 13.07 9.74 2.82
C LEU A 215 12.76 9.96 4.31
N LEU A 216 11.87 9.15 4.89
CA LEU A 216 11.54 9.22 6.30
C LEU A 216 12.80 9.01 7.15
N VAL A 217 13.58 7.95 6.90
CA VAL A 217 14.82 7.67 7.64
C VAL A 217 15.85 8.79 7.51
N ILE A 218 15.99 9.38 6.32
CA ILE A 218 16.91 10.52 6.09
C ILE A 218 16.47 11.75 6.88
N LEU A 219 15.17 12.04 6.92
CA LEU A 219 14.61 13.16 7.68
C LEU A 219 14.70 12.96 9.19
N TRP A 220 14.64 11.72 9.67
CA TRP A 220 14.97 11.40 11.05
C TRP A 220 16.45 11.65 11.39
N ALA A 221 17.34 11.53 10.40
CA ALA A 221 18.78 11.73 10.58
C ALA A 221 19.24 13.19 10.43
N HIS A 222 18.59 13.98 9.57
CA HIS A 222 18.88 15.40 9.36
C HIS A 222 17.63 16.22 9.68
N ILE A 223 17.72 17.16 10.63
CA ILE A 223 16.56 17.84 11.25
C ILE A 223 16.25 19.22 10.62
N PRO A 224 15.70 19.34 9.39
CA PRO A 224 14.87 20.47 9.02
C PRO A 224 13.38 20.10 9.18
N THR A 225 12.73 20.68 10.19
CA THR A 225 11.33 20.41 10.57
C THR A 225 10.31 20.67 9.45
N SER A 226 10.57 21.58 8.52
CA SER A 226 9.68 21.88 7.40
C SER A 226 9.66 20.80 6.32
N ALA A 227 10.78 20.09 6.12
CA ALA A 227 10.84 18.96 5.18
C ALA A 227 10.19 17.71 5.77
N MET A 228 10.26 17.55 7.10
CA MET A 228 9.65 16.45 7.84
C MET A 228 8.12 16.44 7.66
N SER A 229 7.45 17.58 7.90
CA SER A 229 5.99 17.67 7.76
C SER A 229 5.49 17.42 6.33
N LEU A 230 6.25 17.80 5.31
CA LEU A 230 5.86 17.56 3.91
C LEU A 230 6.05 16.09 3.52
N SER A 231 7.09 15.45 4.05
CA SER A 231 7.34 14.02 3.84
C SER A 231 6.37 13.14 4.60
N GLU A 232 6.02 13.50 5.85
CA GLU A 232 4.95 12.86 6.62
C GLU A 232 3.65 12.92 5.84
N LEU A 233 3.26 14.11 5.35
CA LEU A 233 2.05 14.27 4.55
C LEU A 233 2.02 13.37 3.31
N PHE A 234 3.16 13.24 2.62
CA PHE A 234 3.27 12.38 1.44
C PHE A 234 3.21 10.90 1.80
N ASN A 235 3.87 10.50 2.88
CA ASN A 235 3.86 9.12 3.38
C ASN A 235 2.47 8.72 3.89
N ASP A 236 1.74 9.68 4.47
CA ASP A 236 0.39 9.52 4.98
C ASP A 236 -0.68 9.65 3.89
N THR A 237 -0.33 9.91 2.63
CA THR A 237 -1.32 10.14 1.56
C THR A 237 -1.11 9.23 0.37
N ALA A 238 0.14 9.11 -0.09
CA ALA A 238 0.47 8.39 -1.31
C ALA A 238 0.10 6.88 -1.25
N PRO A 239 0.40 6.14 -0.16
CA PRO A 239 0.06 4.72 -0.08
C PRO A 239 -1.45 4.47 -0.12
N PHE A 240 -2.23 5.31 0.58
CA PHE A 240 -3.69 5.18 0.68
C PHE A 240 -4.41 5.45 -0.64
N ILE A 241 -3.86 6.29 -1.52
CA ILE A 241 -4.45 6.58 -2.84
C ILE A 241 -3.97 5.58 -3.89
N LEU A 242 -2.66 5.29 -3.89
CA LEU A 242 -2.05 4.54 -4.97
C LEU A 242 -2.40 3.04 -4.90
N ALA A 243 -2.47 2.46 -3.69
CA ALA A 243 -2.80 1.05 -3.53
C ALA A 243 -4.23 0.72 -4.02
N PRO A 244 -5.29 1.46 -3.63
CA PRO A 244 -6.64 1.16 -4.08
C PRO A 244 -6.86 1.41 -5.58
N ARG A 245 -6.27 2.48 -6.13
CA ARG A 245 -6.30 2.76 -7.57
C ARG A 245 -5.73 1.63 -8.39
N LEU A 246 -4.59 1.10 -7.97
CA LEU A 246 -3.93 0.02 -8.68
C LEU A 246 -4.80 -1.24 -8.68
N ILE A 247 -5.41 -1.60 -7.54
CA ILE A 247 -6.27 -2.79 -7.42
C ILE A 247 -7.49 -2.67 -8.32
N ILE A 248 -8.18 -1.53 -8.28
CA ILE A 248 -9.37 -1.31 -9.10
C ILE A 248 -9.01 -1.26 -10.59
N SER A 249 -7.90 -0.62 -10.96
CA SER A 249 -7.43 -0.59 -12.36
C SER A 249 -7.22 -2.00 -12.90
N ILE A 250 -6.70 -2.91 -12.09
CA ILE A 250 -6.51 -4.32 -12.46
C ILE A 250 -7.86 -4.99 -12.71
N TRP A 251 -8.80 -4.88 -11.76
CA TRP A 251 -10.14 -5.47 -11.91
C TRP A 251 -10.91 -4.92 -13.12
N ASP A 252 -10.75 -3.62 -13.39
CA ASP A 252 -11.40 -2.96 -14.52
C ASP A 252 -10.86 -3.49 -15.85
N THR A 253 -9.54 -3.64 -15.96
CA THR A 253 -8.92 -4.25 -17.15
C THR A 253 -9.36 -5.70 -17.36
N HIS A 254 -9.52 -6.48 -16.28
CA HIS A 254 -10.00 -7.86 -16.38
C HIS A 254 -11.47 -8.00 -16.75
N ALA A 255 -12.29 -6.98 -16.50
CA ALA A 255 -13.71 -7.01 -16.80
C ALA A 255 -14.05 -6.54 -18.23
N GLN A 256 -13.11 -5.87 -18.90
CA GLN A 256 -13.27 -5.39 -20.28
C GLN A 256 -12.85 -6.41 -21.34
N ASP A 257 -11.96 -7.35 -21.00
CA ASP A 257 -11.72 -8.52 -21.83
C ASP A 257 -12.84 -9.54 -21.54
N ASP A 258 -13.57 -9.99 -22.57
CA ASP A 258 -14.65 -11.00 -22.52
C ASP A 258 -14.17 -12.38 -22.00
N CYS A 259 -13.70 -12.45 -20.76
CA CYS A 259 -13.44 -13.69 -20.03
C CYS A 259 -14.73 -14.10 -19.31
N VAL A 260 -15.41 -15.11 -19.87
CA VAL A 260 -16.70 -15.65 -19.40
C VAL A 260 -16.64 -16.29 -18.00
N GLU A 261 -15.48 -16.39 -17.36
CA GLU A 261 -15.39 -16.76 -15.94
C GLU A 261 -14.23 -16.03 -15.27
N VAL A 262 -14.54 -15.02 -14.46
CA VAL A 262 -13.55 -14.43 -13.55
C VAL A 262 -13.43 -15.36 -12.34
N SER A 263 -12.39 -16.19 -12.36
CA SER A 263 -11.98 -17.02 -11.23
C SER A 263 -11.91 -16.22 -9.92
N LYS A 264 -12.42 -16.81 -8.84
CA LYS A 264 -12.44 -16.23 -7.48
C LYS A 264 -11.04 -16.07 -6.86
N LEU A 265 -10.02 -16.61 -7.53
CA LEU A 265 -8.62 -16.52 -7.17
C LEU A 265 -7.87 -15.88 -8.35
N PHE A 266 -6.76 -15.21 -8.07
CA PHE A 266 -5.82 -14.64 -9.04
C PHE A 266 -5.15 -15.70 -9.95
N GLU A 267 -5.72 -16.93 -9.99
CA GLU A 267 -5.10 -18.19 -10.38
C GLU A 267 -5.07 -18.46 -11.89
N ASP A 268 -5.97 -17.92 -12.70
CA ASP A 268 -5.98 -18.25 -14.14
C ASP A 268 -5.94 -17.03 -15.04
N CYS A 269 -4.74 -16.45 -15.18
CA CYS A 269 -4.41 -15.61 -16.32
C CYS A 269 -3.91 -16.45 -17.50
N THR A 270 -4.72 -17.41 -17.98
CA THR A 270 -4.65 -17.88 -19.36
C THR A 270 -5.89 -17.40 -20.10
N CYS A 271 -5.75 -16.27 -20.78
CA CYS A 271 -6.73 -15.81 -21.75
C CYS A 271 -6.63 -16.77 -22.95
N TRP A 272 -7.43 -17.84 -22.94
CA TRP A 272 -7.69 -18.60 -24.15
C TRP A 272 -8.49 -17.68 -25.04
N THR A 273 -7.84 -17.11 -26.06
CA THR A 273 -8.57 -16.50 -27.16
C THR A 273 -9.41 -17.62 -27.76
N SER A 274 -10.72 -17.61 -27.50
CA SER A 274 -11.61 -18.44 -28.29
C SER A 274 -11.41 -18.05 -29.76
N PRO A 275 -11.30 -19.00 -30.69
CA PRO A 275 -11.19 -18.66 -32.09
C PRO A 275 -12.35 -17.75 -32.46
N SER A 276 -12.02 -16.70 -33.19
CA SER A 276 -12.99 -15.71 -33.62
C SER A 276 -14.15 -16.40 -34.35
N ARG A 277 -15.37 -15.87 -34.24
CA ARG A 277 -16.56 -16.42 -34.92
C ARG A 277 -16.38 -16.56 -36.45
N SER A 278 -15.37 -15.88 -37.01
CA SER A 278 -14.90 -16.01 -38.39
C SER A 278 -14.19 -17.34 -38.68
N GLU A 279 -13.33 -17.83 -37.78
CA GLU A 279 -12.55 -19.07 -37.97
C GLU A 279 -13.39 -20.34 -37.82
N ARG A 280 -14.54 -20.26 -37.12
CA ARG A 280 -15.47 -21.38 -36.97
C ARG A 280 -16.19 -21.72 -38.27
N HIS A 281 -16.42 -20.73 -39.13
CA HIS A 281 -16.98 -20.98 -40.46
C HIS A 281 -15.95 -21.55 -41.46
N GLU A 282 -14.66 -21.20 -41.33
CA GLU A 282 -13.61 -21.79 -42.16
C GLU A 282 -13.36 -23.27 -41.81
N MET A 283 -13.35 -23.64 -40.52
CA MET A 283 -13.18 -25.06 -40.11
C MET A 283 -14.37 -25.96 -40.48
N ASP A 284 -15.61 -25.45 -40.49
CA ASP A 284 -16.78 -26.22 -40.94
C ASP A 284 -16.86 -26.34 -42.47
N SER A 285 -16.20 -25.45 -43.23
CA SER A 285 -16.15 -25.51 -44.71
C SER A 285 -15.02 -26.38 -45.29
N VAL A 286 -14.11 -26.89 -44.45
CA VAL A 286 -13.05 -27.82 -44.86
C VAL A 286 -13.47 -29.29 -44.65
N VAL A 287 -14.67 -29.53 -44.10
CA VAL A 287 -15.26 -30.86 -43.91
C VAL A 287 -16.59 -30.97 -44.67
N VAL A 288 -16.54 -30.84 -46.00
CA VAL A 288 -17.53 -31.44 -46.94
C VAL A 288 -16.80 -31.87 -48.20
#